data_AF-A0A1S3YDG7-F1
#
_entry.id   AF-A0A1S3YDG7-F1
#
_cell.length_a   1.000
_cell.length_b   1.000
_cell.length_c   1.000
_cell.angle_alpha   90.00
_cell.angle_beta   90.00
_cell.angle_gamma   90.00
#
_symmetry.space_group_name_H-M   'P 1'
#
loop_
_entity.id
_entity.type
_entity.pdbx_description
1 polymer ?
#
loop_
_entity_poly.entity_id
_entity_poly.type
_entity_poly.pdbx_seq_one_letter_code
_entity_poly.pdbx_strand_id
1 'polypeptide(L)'
;MSSFNPLTSILNQNKLEGPNYVDWKRNFDIVLTAEGYKFIITEECPEKPDEDTTDDQVKAYEKWVKADEIARCNILASMANVLQHQHQSMGPAYDMLENLKEMFGEQNRAAKQTAMKALLNTKMVE
;
A
#
# COMPACT_ATOMS: atom_id res chain seq x y z
N MET A 1 18.80 -15.98 8.78
CA MET A 1 18.11 -15.01 9.65
C MET A 1 17.57 -13.93 8.75
N SER A 2 16.25 -13.77 8.63
CA SER A 2 15.70 -12.65 7.88
C SER A 2 16.12 -11.36 8.59
N SER A 3 16.93 -10.55 7.94
CA SER A 3 17.37 -9.27 8.47
C SER A 3 16.15 -8.41 8.74
N PHE A 4 16.03 -7.89 9.95
CA PHE A 4 15.05 -6.87 10.29
C PHE A 4 15.16 -5.73 9.26
N ASN A 5 14.12 -5.51 8.45
CA ASN A 5 14.08 -4.35 7.59
C ASN A 5 13.62 -3.14 8.43
N PRO A 6 14.51 -2.20 8.79
CA PRO A 6 14.16 -1.08 9.64
C PRO A 6 13.02 -0.23 9.07
N LEU A 7 12.80 -0.26 7.76
CA LEU A 7 11.72 0.48 7.11
C LEU A 7 10.33 -0.07 7.45
N THR A 8 10.22 -1.35 7.83
CA THR A 8 8.92 -1.92 8.27
C THR A 8 8.42 -1.27 9.56
N SER A 9 9.30 -0.68 10.38
CA SER A 9 8.90 0.08 11.57
C SER A 9 8.07 1.33 11.24
N ILE A 10 8.27 1.92 10.05
CA ILE A 10 7.52 3.09 9.57
C ILE A 10 6.03 2.74 9.51
N LEU A 11 5.69 1.54 9.05
CA LEU A 11 4.31 1.06 8.95
C LEU A 11 3.63 0.92 10.31
N ASN A 12 4.37 0.50 11.33
CA ASN A 12 3.83 0.37 12.69
C ASN A 12 3.67 1.74 13.38
N GLN A 13 4.55 2.69 13.09
CA GLN A 13 4.49 4.05 13.66
C GLN A 13 3.46 4.94 12.98
N ASN A 14 3.07 4.64 11.75
CA ASN A 14 2.18 5.45 10.94
C ASN A 14 0.95 4.65 10.49
N LYS A 15 0.29 3.96 11.43
CA LYS A 15 -0.87 3.12 11.10
C LYS A 15 -1.96 3.90 10.37
N LEU A 16 -2.63 3.25 9.42
CA LEU A 16 -3.79 3.80 8.74
C LEU A 16 -4.96 3.92 9.72
N GLU A 17 -5.46 5.14 9.89
CA GLU A 17 -6.61 5.48 10.75
C GLU A 17 -7.77 6.08 9.93
N GLY A 18 -7.61 6.14 8.60
CA GLY A 18 -8.57 6.72 7.66
C GLY A 18 -8.08 8.06 7.13
N PRO A 19 -8.16 9.17 7.90
CA PRO A 19 -7.80 10.50 7.40
C PRO A 19 -6.36 10.63 6.91
N ASN A 20 -5.42 9.79 7.37
CA ASN A 20 -4.01 9.82 7.01
C ASN A 20 -3.64 8.94 5.80
N TYR A 21 -4.62 8.48 5.00
CA TYR A 21 -4.41 7.57 3.88
C TYR A 21 -3.28 7.97 2.92
N VAL A 22 -3.19 9.25 2.53
CA VAL A 22 -2.17 9.70 1.56
C VAL A 22 -0.75 9.55 2.10
N ASP A 23 -0.56 9.80 3.39
CA ASP A 23 0.77 9.69 4.02
C ASP A 23 1.09 8.24 4.36
N TRP A 24 0.11 7.46 4.82
CA TRP A 24 0.23 6.02 4.99
C TRP A 24 0.61 5.33 3.67
N LYS A 25 -0.08 5.64 2.57
CA LYS A 25 0.19 5.07 1.25
C LYS A 25 1.60 5.40 0.77
N ARG A 26 2.08 6.62 1.02
CA ARG A 26 3.46 7.02 0.70
C ARG A 26 4.47 6.20 1.49
N ASN A 27 4.25 6.00 2.79
CA ASN A 27 5.10 5.17 3.63
C ASN A 27 5.11 3.71 3.16
N PHE A 28 3.94 3.18 2.80
CA PHE A 28 3.80 1.86 2.23
C PHE A 28 4.57 1.70 0.91
N ASP A 29 4.47 2.68 0.01
CA ASP A 29 5.22 2.67 -1.27
C ASP A 29 6.73 2.70 -1.06
N ILE A 30 7.22 3.43 -0.05
CA ILE A 30 8.65 3.46 0.31
C ILE A 30 9.11 2.06 0.75
N VAL A 31 8.34 1.38 1.60
CA VAL A 31 8.67 0.04 2.09
C VAL A 31 8.69 -0.97 0.94
N LEU A 32 7.64 -0.99 0.10
CA LEU A 32 7.59 -1.90 -1.04
C LEU A 32 8.71 -1.63 -2.06
N THR A 33 9.08 -0.37 -2.26
CA THR A 33 10.20 -0.01 -3.16
C THR A 33 11.51 -0.57 -2.61
N ALA A 34 11.77 -0.37 -1.32
CA ALA A 34 12.99 -0.83 -0.67
C ALA A 34 13.10 -2.36 -0.65
N GLU A 35 11.98 -3.07 -0.57
CA GLU A 35 11.93 -4.53 -0.60
C GLU A 35 11.87 -5.12 -2.02
N GLY A 36 11.79 -4.28 -3.05
CA GLY A 36 11.69 -4.72 -4.45
C GLY A 36 10.33 -5.33 -4.81
N TYR A 37 9.29 -5.04 -4.02
CA TYR A 37 7.93 -5.55 -4.22
C TYR A 37 6.98 -4.55 -4.85
N LYS A 38 7.37 -3.29 -5.11
CA LYS A 38 6.47 -2.26 -5.65
C LYS A 38 5.69 -2.69 -6.91
N PHE A 39 6.23 -3.60 -7.70
CA PHE A 39 5.52 -4.16 -8.84
C PHE A 39 4.12 -4.69 -8.47
N ILE A 40 3.88 -5.15 -7.22
CA ILE A 40 2.59 -5.65 -6.66
C ILE A 40 1.38 -4.74 -6.82
N ILE A 41 1.63 -3.46 -7.06
CA ILE A 41 0.57 -2.44 -7.19
C ILE A 41 0.67 -1.63 -8.47
N THR A 42 1.64 -1.92 -9.33
CA THR A 42 1.86 -1.18 -10.58
C THR A 42 1.77 -2.04 -11.82
N GLU A 43 1.95 -3.36 -11.67
CA GLU A 43 1.95 -4.32 -12.77
C GLU A 43 0.75 -5.27 -12.63
N GLU A 44 0.30 -5.81 -13.76
CA GLU A 44 -0.77 -6.80 -13.77
C GLU A 44 -0.29 -8.14 -13.24
N CYS A 45 -1.21 -8.88 -12.60
CA CYS A 45 -0.92 -10.23 -12.15
C CYS A 45 -0.59 -11.12 -13.35
N PRO A 46 0.55 -11.85 -13.35
CA PRO A 46 0.82 -12.85 -14.37
C PRO A 46 -0.29 -13.90 -14.41
N GLU A 47 -0.49 -14.47 -15.60
CA GLU A 47 -1.43 -15.57 -15.78
C GLU A 47 -1.02 -16.75 -14.90
N LYS A 48 -2.02 -17.44 -14.36
CA LYS A 48 -1.79 -18.63 -13.56
C LYS A 48 -1.20 -19.72 -14.46
N PRO A 49 -0.07 -20.34 -14.08
CA PRO A 49 0.52 -21.41 -14.87
C PRO A 49 -0.42 -22.58 -15.11
N ASP A 50 -0.32 -23.14 -16.30
CA ASP A 50 -0.95 -24.37 -16.77
C ASP A 50 0.10 -25.42 -17.19
N GLU A 51 -0.34 -26.55 -17.77
CA GLU A 51 0.54 -27.66 -18.16
C GLU A 51 1.56 -27.29 -19.24
N ASP A 52 1.27 -26.28 -20.07
CA ASP A 52 2.10 -25.84 -21.19
C ASP A 52 3.02 -24.66 -20.80
N THR A 53 2.90 -24.17 -19.57
CA THR A 53 3.63 -23.01 -19.10
C THR A 53 5.12 -23.32 -18.87
N THR A 54 5.99 -22.41 -19.31
CA THR A 54 7.44 -22.55 -19.12
C THR A 54 7.84 -22.41 -17.65
N ASP A 55 8.96 -23.01 -17.27
CA ASP A 55 9.53 -22.90 -15.92
C ASP A 55 9.77 -21.43 -15.49
N ASP A 56 10.15 -20.56 -16.43
CA ASP A 56 10.35 -19.13 -16.15
C ASP A 56 9.03 -18.40 -15.85
N GLN A 57 7.94 -18.75 -16.54
CA GLN A 57 6.61 -18.20 -16.26
C GLN A 57 6.06 -18.69 -14.92
N VAL A 58 6.27 -19.97 -14.58
CA VAL A 58 5.94 -20.52 -13.25
C VAL A 58 6.66 -19.73 -12.15
N LYS A 59 7.98 -19.54 -12.30
CA LYS A 59 8.79 -18.77 -11.34
C LYS A 59 8.33 -17.32 -11.22
N ALA A 60 7.93 -16.69 -12.32
CA ALA A 60 7.41 -15.33 -12.30
C ALA A 60 6.10 -15.24 -11.51
N TYR A 61 5.17 -16.17 -11.73
CA TYR A 61 3.91 -16.26 -10.99
C TYR A 61 4.13 -16.54 -9.50
N GLU A 62 5.01 -17.48 -9.15
CA GLU A 62 5.33 -17.78 -7.75
C GLU A 62 5.98 -16.60 -7.03
N LYS A 63 6.92 -15.92 -7.70
CA LYS A 63 7.52 -14.67 -7.19
C LYS A 63 6.44 -13.62 -6.96
N TRP A 64 5.47 -13.56 -7.85
CA TRP A 64 4.37 -12.61 -7.74
C TRP A 64 3.46 -12.88 -6.55
N VAL A 65 2.96 -14.11 -6.43
CA VAL A 65 2.09 -14.55 -5.31
C VAL A 65 2.77 -14.26 -3.97
N LYS A 66 4.06 -14.59 -3.85
CA LYS A 66 4.82 -14.33 -2.63
C LYS A 66 4.93 -12.84 -2.32
N ALA A 67 5.15 -12.00 -3.32
CA ALA A 67 5.23 -10.56 -3.14
C ALA A 67 3.86 -9.96 -2.74
N ASP A 68 2.77 -10.44 -3.35
CA ASP A 68 1.41 -10.05 -3.00
C ASP A 68 1.07 -10.44 -1.55
N GLU A 69 1.39 -11.66 -1.12
CA GLU A 69 1.20 -12.11 0.28
C GLU A 69 1.93 -11.20 1.28
N ILE A 70 3.18 -10.82 0.99
CA ILE A 70 3.96 -9.90 1.82
C ILE A 70 3.28 -8.53 1.89
N ALA A 71 2.84 -7.99 0.75
CA ALA A 71 2.17 -6.70 0.71
C ALA A 71 0.83 -6.72 1.45
N ARG A 72 0.02 -7.78 1.31
CA ARG A 72 -1.23 -7.97 2.06
C ARG A 72 -0.96 -7.98 3.58
N CYS A 73 0.05 -8.72 4.01
CA CYS A 73 0.47 -8.74 5.42
C CYS A 73 0.89 -7.35 5.91
N ASN A 74 1.68 -6.62 5.12
CA ASN A 74 2.11 -5.27 5.44
C ASN A 74 0.92 -4.29 5.52
N ILE A 75 -0.04 -4.38 4.60
CA ILE A 75 -1.27 -3.57 4.62
C ILE A 75 -2.04 -3.84 5.92
N LEU A 76 -2.36 -5.11 6.21
CA LEU A 76 -3.12 -5.50 7.40
C LEU A 76 -2.41 -5.14 8.71
N ALA A 77 -1.09 -5.32 8.79
CA ALA A 77 -0.32 -5.00 9.99
C ALA A 77 -0.19 -3.48 10.24
N SER A 78 -0.37 -2.68 9.19
CA SER A 78 -0.15 -1.23 9.20
C SER A 78 -1.43 -0.41 9.24
N MET A 79 -2.56 -1.00 9.63
CA MET A 79 -3.82 -0.29 9.81
C MET A 79 -4.41 -0.49 11.22
N ALA A 80 -5.34 0.38 11.61
CA ALA A 80 -6.09 0.23 12.84
C ALA A 80 -6.91 -1.07 12.84
N ASN A 81 -7.11 -1.68 14.02
CA ASN A 81 -7.75 -3.00 14.16
C ASN A 81 -9.14 -3.08 13.48
N VAL A 82 -9.92 -2.00 13.51
CA VAL A 82 -11.24 -1.96 12.86
C VAL A 82 -11.12 -2.11 11.35
N LEU A 83 -10.17 -1.41 10.72
CA LEU A 83 -9.90 -1.53 9.29
C LEU A 83 -9.30 -2.90 8.97
N GLN A 84 -8.40 -3.40 9.81
CA GLN A 84 -7.78 -4.72 9.64
C GLN A 84 -8.85 -5.80 9.55
N HIS A 85 -9.82 -5.78 10.46
CA HIS A 85 -10.93 -6.73 10.47
C HIS A 85 -11.82 -6.62 9.22
N GLN A 86 -12.02 -5.42 8.68
CA GLN A 86 -12.80 -5.21 7.46
C GLN A 86 -12.09 -5.74 6.20
N HIS A 87 -10.75 -5.73 6.18
CA HIS A 87 -9.96 -6.05 4.98
C HIS A 87 -9.31 -7.45 5.03
N GLN A 88 -9.39 -8.18 6.15
CA GLN A 88 -8.71 -9.47 6.33
C GLN A 88 -9.08 -10.55 5.30
N SER A 89 -10.29 -10.49 4.73
CA SER A 89 -10.79 -11.44 3.72
C SER A 89 -10.76 -10.89 2.30
N MET A 90 -10.21 -9.70 2.08
CA MET A 90 -10.07 -9.16 0.74
C MET A 90 -8.98 -9.91 -0.05
N GLY A 91 -9.10 -9.80 -1.38
CA GLY A 91 -8.22 -10.42 -2.36
C GLY A 91 -6.81 -9.81 -2.37
N PRO A 92 -6.20 -9.66 -3.56
CA PRO A 92 -4.85 -9.12 -3.72
C PRO A 92 -4.62 -7.77 -3.01
N ALA A 93 -3.36 -7.46 -2.71
CA ALA A 93 -2.96 -6.18 -2.13
C ALA A 93 -3.45 -4.98 -2.96
N TYR A 94 -3.51 -5.13 -4.28
CA TYR A 94 -4.05 -4.13 -5.19
C TYR A 94 -5.51 -3.79 -4.86
N ASP A 95 -6.38 -4.79 -4.74
CA ASP A 95 -7.82 -4.59 -4.46
C ASP A 95 -8.03 -3.91 -3.10
N MET A 96 -7.23 -4.32 -2.10
CA MET A 96 -7.25 -3.69 -0.78
C MET A 96 -6.91 -2.19 -0.89
N LEU A 97 -5.92 -1.83 -1.70
CA LEU A 97 -5.50 -0.44 -1.86
C LEU A 97 -6.49 0.39 -2.64
N GLU A 98 -7.11 -0.14 -3.69
CA GLU A 98 -8.18 0.57 -4.40
C GLU A 98 -9.40 0.79 -3.49
N ASN A 99 -9.78 -0.19 -2.65
CA ASN A 99 -10.85 0.00 -1.68
C ASN A 99 -10.50 1.08 -0.64
N LEU A 100 -9.30 1.05 -0.06
CA LEU A 100 -8.85 2.07 0.90
C LEU A 100 -8.79 3.48 0.27
N LYS A 101 -8.40 3.56 -1.00
CA LYS A 101 -8.40 4.80 -1.78
C LYS A 101 -9.81 5.33 -2.01
N GLU A 102 -10.77 4.46 -2.30
CA GLU A 102 -12.18 4.84 -2.43
C GLU A 102 -12.73 5.38 -1.11
N MET A 103 -12.40 4.73 0.01
CA MET A 103 -12.85 5.15 1.35
C MET A 103 -12.25 6.50 1.81
N PHE A 104 -10.96 6.72 1.56
CA PHE A 104 -10.19 7.78 2.24
C PHE A 104 -9.42 8.73 1.31
N GLY A 105 -9.30 8.41 0.02
CA GLY A 105 -8.46 9.16 -0.93
C GLY A 105 -8.89 10.61 -1.13
N GLU A 106 -10.19 10.85 -1.31
CA GLU A 106 -10.70 12.20 -1.61
C GLU A 106 -10.73 13.12 -0.37
N GLN A 107 -11.00 12.56 0.81
CA GLN A 107 -11.05 13.33 2.07
C GLN A 107 -9.71 14.01 2.36
N ASN A 108 -8.61 13.30 2.10
CA ASN A 108 -7.26 13.80 2.32
C ASN A 108 -6.87 14.85 1.25
N ARG A 109 -7.30 14.68 0.00
CA ARG A 109 -7.08 15.67 -1.08
C ARG A 109 -7.70 17.03 -0.73
N ALA A 110 -8.94 17.03 -0.24
CA ALA A 110 -9.64 18.25 0.17
C ALA A 110 -8.94 18.93 1.37
N ALA A 111 -8.53 18.14 2.38
CA ALA A 111 -7.80 18.65 3.54
C ALA A 111 -6.46 19.30 3.15
N LYS A 112 -5.69 18.63 2.27
CA LYS A 112 -4.40 19.14 1.78
C LYS A 112 -4.56 20.43 0.96
N GLN A 113 -5.57 20.50 0.09
CA GLN A 113 -5.87 21.73 -0.66
C GLN A 113 -6.25 22.88 0.25
N THR A 114 -7.02 22.59 1.31
CA THR A 114 -7.41 23.60 2.31
C THR A 114 -6.19 24.13 3.06
N ALA A 115 -5.31 23.24 3.53
CA ALA A 115 -4.07 23.64 4.20
C ALA A 115 -3.16 24.47 3.29
N MET A 116 -3.04 24.09 2.02
CA MET A 116 -2.19 24.82 1.07
C MET A 116 -2.77 26.18 0.71
N LYS A 117 -4.09 26.32 0.58
CA LYS A 117 -4.77 27.62 0.43
C LYS A 117 -4.56 28.51 1.65
N ALA A 118 -4.68 27.95 2.87
CA ALA A 118 -4.43 28.71 4.09
C ALA A 118 -3.00 29.27 4.11
N LEU A 119 -1.99 28.45 3.78
CA LEU A 119 -0.59 28.87 3.70
C LEU A 119 -0.34 29.96 2.64
N LEU A 120 -0.97 29.87 1.48
CA LEU A 120 -0.88 30.89 0.43
C LEU A 120 -1.53 32.21 0.86
N ASN A 121 -2.68 32.13 1.52
CA ASN A 121 -3.41 33.31 2.01
C ASN A 121 -2.66 34.00 3.16
N THR A 122 -1.99 33.25 4.05
CA THR A 122 -1.16 33.84 5.13
C THR A 122 0.00 34.67 4.56
N LYS A 123 0.55 34.30 3.39
CA LYS A 123 1.61 35.07 2.71
C LYS A 123 1.15 36.31 1.96
N MET A 124 -0.16 36.48 1.73
CA MET A 124 -0.73 37.66 1.06
C MET A 124 -1.20 38.75 2.04
N VAL A 125 -1.17 38.47 3.35
CA VAL A 125 -1.62 39.37 4.41
C VAL A 125 -0.43 39.98 5.18
N GLU A 126 0.80 39.61 4.82
CA GLU A 126 2.05 40.32 5.17
C GLU A 126 2.52 41.19 3.99
#